data_AF-A0A179G6D6-F1
#
_entry.id   AF-A0A179G6D6-F1
#
_cell.length_a   1.000
_cell.length_b   1.000
_cell.length_c   1.000
_cell.angle_alpha   90.00
_cell.angle_beta   90.00
_cell.angle_gamma   90.00
#
_symmetry.space_group_name_H-M   'P 1'
#
loop_
_entity.id
_entity.type
_entity.pdbx_description
1 polymer ?
#
loop_
_entity_poly.entity_id
_entity_poly.type
_entity_poly.pdbx_seq_one_letter_code
_entity_poly.pdbx_strand_id
1 'polypeptide(L)'
;MGFPALGIDLLSNWSALTAAVCLYSSNIAWTVLYDMIYAHMDIKDDAKAGIKSIALKHDAQTKQILTGLAATQIALLAAAGTAAGAGPAFFIGSCGGAAITLALMIKKVNLKSVKNCWWWFVNGCWITGGTISLGLAADYFIRLSEDHTHGQNKDLGPL
;
A
#
# COMPACT_ATOMS: atom_id res chain seq x y z
N MET A 1 9.12 2.14 20.72
CA MET A 1 8.39 1.36 21.73
C MET A 1 8.09 0.00 21.10
N GLY A 2 8.67 -1.09 21.61
CA GLY A 2 8.58 -2.42 20.97
C GLY A 2 7.31 -3.19 21.34
N PHE A 3 6.91 -4.14 20.49
CA PHE A 3 5.77 -5.04 20.66
C PHE A 3 5.61 -5.70 22.06
N PRO A 4 6.69 -6.07 22.79
CA PRO A 4 6.56 -6.63 24.14
C PRO A 4 5.90 -5.68 25.15
N ALA A 5 6.01 -4.37 24.96
CA ALA A 5 5.42 -3.37 25.85
C ALA A 5 3.90 -3.17 25.63
N LEU A 6 3.36 -3.67 24.50
CA LEU A 6 1.93 -3.65 24.19
C LEU A 6 1.20 -4.91 24.66
N GLY A 7 1.89 -5.85 25.32
CA GLY A 7 1.33 -7.14 25.74
C GLY A 7 1.04 -8.11 24.57
N ILE A 8 1.43 -7.74 23.35
CA ILE A 8 1.27 -8.56 22.15
C ILE A 8 2.63 -9.16 21.83
N ASP A 9 2.79 -10.43 22.18
CA ASP A 9 3.89 -11.22 21.65
C ASP A 9 3.54 -11.65 20.21
N LEU A 10 4.22 -11.03 19.24
CA LEU A 10 4.03 -11.29 17.81
C LEU A 10 4.36 -12.73 17.43
N LEU A 11 5.27 -13.37 18.16
CA LEU A 11 5.70 -14.74 17.85
C LEU A 11 4.65 -15.77 18.30
N SER A 12 3.81 -15.42 19.28
CA SER A 12 2.69 -16.26 19.71
C SER A 12 1.36 -15.91 19.03
N ASN A 13 1.19 -14.67 18.57
CA ASN A 13 -0.02 -14.23 17.85
C ASN A 13 0.12 -14.38 16.33
N TRP A 14 -0.24 -15.56 15.83
CA TRP A 14 -0.20 -15.89 14.40
C TRP A 14 -0.98 -14.94 13.50
N SER A 15 -2.11 -14.41 13.98
CA SER A 15 -2.91 -13.41 13.25
C SER A 15 -2.16 -12.09 13.07
N ALA A 16 -1.59 -11.57 14.17
CA ALA A 16 -0.80 -10.34 14.16
C ALA A 16 0.48 -10.47 13.32
N LEU A 17 1.15 -11.63 13.41
CA LEU A 17 2.32 -11.93 12.58
C LEU A 17 1.97 -11.96 11.10
N THR A 18 0.88 -12.66 10.74
CA THR A 18 0.41 -12.74 9.35
C THR A 18 0.06 -11.35 8.82
N ALA A 19 -0.68 -10.55 9.60
CA ALA A 19 -1.01 -9.18 9.22
C ALA A 19 0.24 -8.32 8.98
N ALA A 20 1.23 -8.39 9.88
CA ALA A 20 2.47 -7.65 9.77
C ALA A 20 3.29 -8.06 8.53
N VAL A 21 3.43 -9.37 8.28
CA VAL A 21 4.15 -9.90 7.11
C VAL A 21 3.46 -9.51 5.81
N CYS A 22 2.13 -9.62 5.74
CA CYS A 22 1.35 -9.24 4.56
C CYS A 22 1.45 -7.72 4.31
N LEU A 23 1.33 -6.90 5.35
CA LEU A 23 1.43 -5.45 5.23
C LEU A 23 2.83 -5.01 4.78
N TYR A 24 3.87 -5.62 5.37
CA TYR A 24 5.26 -5.35 4.99
C TYR A 24 5.53 -5.76 3.54
N SER A 25 5.06 -6.93 3.14
CA SER A 25 5.19 -7.42 1.75
C SER A 25 4.41 -6.55 0.76
N SER A 26 3.25 -6.02 1.16
CA SER A 26 2.49 -5.04 0.37
C SER A 26 3.32 -3.77 0.15
N ASN A 27 3.99 -3.28 1.19
CA ASN A 27 4.86 -2.10 1.09
C ASN A 27 6.08 -2.35 0.18
N ILE A 28 6.68 -3.54 0.23
CA ILE A 28 7.75 -3.94 -0.71
C ILE A 28 7.22 -3.90 -2.16
N ALA A 29 6.07 -4.52 -2.43
CA ALA A 29 5.49 -4.53 -3.78
C ALA A 29 5.21 -3.11 -4.29
N TRP A 30 4.72 -2.22 -3.42
CA TRP A 30 4.53 -0.81 -3.75
C TRP A 30 5.85 -0.11 -4.05
N THR A 31 6.89 -0.39 -3.25
CA THR A 31 8.24 0.16 -3.41
C THR A 31 8.84 -0.21 -4.76
N VAL A 32 8.80 -1.49 -5.10
CA VAL A 32 9.28 -1.98 -6.39
C VAL A 32 8.50 -1.34 -7.55
N LEU A 33 7.20 -1.11 -7.38
CA LEU A 33 6.35 -0.49 -8.39
C LEU A 33 6.74 0.96 -8.69
N TYR A 34 6.93 1.80 -7.68
CA TYR A 34 7.33 3.19 -7.93
C TYR A 34 8.80 3.32 -8.30
N ASP A 35 9.67 2.42 -7.81
CA ASP A 35 11.09 2.37 -8.18
C ASP A 35 11.25 1.98 -9.66
N MET A 36 10.38 1.09 -10.17
CA MET A 36 10.33 0.78 -11.60
C MET A 36 9.95 2.00 -12.46
N ILE A 37 9.09 2.90 -11.97
CA ILE A 37 8.79 4.17 -12.65
C ILE A 37 10.01 5.08 -12.65
N TYR A 38 10.74 5.13 -11.54
CA TYR A 38 11.97 5.89 -11.43
C TYR A 38 13.06 5.36 -12.38
N ALA A 39 13.24 4.04 -12.48
CA ALA A 39 14.20 3.40 -13.39
C ALA A 39 13.97 3.73 -14.89
N HIS A 40 12.77 4.16 -15.29
CA HIS A 40 12.53 4.61 -16.67
C HIS A 40 13.17 5.98 -16.98
N MET A 41 13.61 6.73 -15.95
CA MET A 41 14.37 7.96 -16.14
C MET A 41 15.76 7.67 -16.71
N ASP A 42 16.37 6.56 -16.29
CA ASP A 42 17.74 6.19 -16.65
C ASP A 42 17.82 5.40 -17.96
N ILE A 43 16.69 4.93 -18.53
CA ILE A 43 16.66 4.16 -19.80
C ILE A 43 17.47 4.82 -20.93
N LYS A 44 17.42 6.16 -21.06
CA LYS A 44 18.11 6.88 -22.14
C LYS A 44 19.62 6.92 -21.92
N ASP A 45 20.04 6.97 -20.67
CA ASP A 45 21.45 7.04 -20.29
C ASP A 45 22.05 5.63 -20.23
N ASP A 46 21.29 4.63 -19.75
CA ASP A 46 21.59 3.20 -19.83
C ASP A 46 21.79 2.75 -21.29
N ALA A 47 20.90 3.17 -22.19
CA ALA A 47 21.01 2.85 -23.62
C ALA A 47 22.27 3.46 -24.25
N LYS A 48 22.66 4.69 -23.86
CA LYS A 48 23.90 5.32 -24.30
C LYS A 48 25.15 4.66 -23.72
N ALA A 49 25.06 4.16 -22.48
CA ALA A 49 26.14 3.44 -21.81
C ALA A 49 26.25 1.96 -22.23
N GLY A 50 25.33 1.46 -23.07
CA GLY A 50 25.30 0.06 -23.52
C GLY A 50 24.78 -0.92 -22.46
N ILE A 51 24.17 -0.42 -21.38
CA ILE A 51 23.63 -1.21 -20.27
C ILE A 51 22.25 -1.75 -20.68
N LYS A 52 22.10 -3.08 -20.71
CA LYS A 52 20.84 -3.75 -21.02
C LYS A 52 19.96 -3.85 -19.77
N SER A 53 19.40 -2.73 -19.32
CA SER A 53 18.49 -2.69 -18.17
C SER A 53 17.18 -3.47 -18.44
N ILE A 54 16.60 -4.08 -17.41
CA ILE A 54 15.31 -4.80 -17.48
C ILE A 54 14.21 -3.85 -17.95
N ALA A 55 14.29 -2.58 -17.57
CA ALA A 55 13.39 -1.52 -18.01
C ALA A 55 13.50 -1.27 -19.53
N LEU A 56 14.71 -1.32 -20.10
CA LEU A 56 14.94 -1.21 -21.55
C LEU A 56 14.38 -2.42 -22.32
N LYS A 57 14.49 -3.63 -21.75
CA LYS A 57 13.99 -4.87 -22.38
C LYS A 57 12.46 -5.02 -22.30
N HIS A 58 11.83 -4.49 -21.25
CA HIS A 58 10.38 -4.53 -21.04
C HIS A 58 9.67 -3.20 -21.26
N ASP A 59 10.27 -2.20 -21.91
CA ASP A 59 9.68 -0.85 -22.15
C ASP A 59 8.24 -0.93 -22.73
N ALA A 60 7.97 -1.90 -23.61
CA ALA A 60 6.64 -2.12 -24.18
C ALA A 60 5.64 -2.78 -23.20
N GLN A 61 6.12 -3.51 -22.20
CA GLN A 61 5.32 -4.27 -21.23
C GLN A 61 5.38 -3.71 -19.80
N THR A 62 6.11 -2.61 -19.56
CA THR A 62 6.26 -2.01 -18.22
C THR A 62 4.90 -1.80 -17.56
N LYS A 63 3.91 -1.27 -18.29
CA LYS A 63 2.57 -1.04 -17.71
C LYS A 63 1.89 -2.34 -17.25
N GLN A 64 2.14 -3.47 -17.91
CA GLN A 64 1.62 -4.77 -17.47
C GLN A 64 2.31 -5.22 -16.18
N ILE A 65 3.63 -5.06 -16.07
CA ILE A 65 4.38 -5.39 -14.86
C ILE A 65 3.95 -4.50 -13.68
N LEU A 66 3.80 -3.19 -13.90
CA LEU A 66 3.28 -2.26 -12.90
C LEU A 66 1.88 -2.64 -12.45
N THR A 67 1.03 -3.10 -13.37
CA THR A 67 -0.33 -3.58 -13.03
C THR A 67 -0.28 -4.85 -12.19
N GLY A 68 0.62 -5.78 -12.51
CA GLY A 68 0.85 -6.98 -11.70
C GLY A 68 1.31 -6.64 -10.28
N LEU A 69 2.30 -5.75 -10.15
CA LEU A 69 2.79 -5.28 -8.84
C LEU A 69 1.71 -4.54 -8.04
N ALA A 70 0.88 -3.72 -8.71
CA ALA A 70 -0.25 -3.05 -8.08
C ALA A 70 -1.28 -4.05 -7.56
N ALA A 71 -1.62 -5.06 -8.37
CA ALA A 71 -2.53 -6.12 -7.95
C ALA A 71 -1.98 -6.91 -6.75
N THR A 72 -0.69 -7.26 -6.76
CA THR A 72 -0.01 -7.92 -5.64
C THR A 72 -0.02 -7.05 -4.38
N GLN A 73 0.28 -5.75 -4.51
CA GLN A 73 0.24 -4.80 -3.41
C GLN A 73 -1.15 -4.76 -2.76
N ILE A 74 -2.21 -4.62 -3.56
CA ILE A 74 -3.59 -4.54 -3.08
C ILE A 74 -4.03 -5.87 -2.45
N ALA A 75 -3.69 -7.00 -3.06
CA ALA A 75 -4.03 -8.32 -2.54
C ALA A 75 -3.37 -8.57 -1.17
N LEU A 76 -2.09 -8.22 -1.02
CA LEU A 76 -1.38 -8.32 0.25
C LEU A 76 -1.91 -7.34 1.29
N LEU A 77 -2.32 -6.14 0.88
CA LEU A 77 -2.95 -5.17 1.77
C LEU A 77 -4.31 -5.68 2.28
N ALA A 78 -5.12 -6.27 1.39
CA ALA A 78 -6.38 -6.88 1.76
C ALA A 78 -6.17 -8.09 2.70
N ALA A 79 -5.18 -8.94 2.42
CA ALA A 79 -4.81 -10.06 3.29
C ALA A 79 -4.33 -9.61 4.67
N ALA A 80 -3.61 -8.47 4.75
CA ALA A 80 -3.24 -7.87 6.02
C ALA A 80 -4.47 -7.39 6.81
N GLY A 81 -5.42 -6.74 6.12
CA GLY A 81 -6.68 -6.30 6.72
C GLY A 81 -7.53 -7.46 7.24
N THR A 82 -7.63 -8.57 6.49
CA THR A 82 -8.38 -9.75 6.93
C THR A 82 -7.71 -10.42 8.13
N ALA A 83 -6.38 -10.58 8.11
CA ALA A 83 -5.63 -11.15 9.23
C ALA A 83 -5.68 -10.28 10.50
N ALA A 84 -5.74 -8.96 10.35
CA ALA A 84 -5.90 -8.01 11.45
C ALA A 84 -7.35 -7.86 11.95
N GLY A 85 -8.32 -8.46 11.26
CA GLY A 85 -9.73 -8.25 11.55
C GLY A 85 -10.16 -6.79 11.38
N ALA A 86 -9.66 -6.11 10.35
CA ALA A 86 -9.99 -4.71 10.04
C ALA A 86 -11.44 -4.55 9.59
N GLY A 87 -12.01 -3.36 9.78
CA GLY A 87 -13.38 -3.06 9.42
C GLY A 87 -13.58 -2.79 7.92
N PRO A 88 -14.85 -2.65 7.47
CA PRO A 88 -15.17 -2.37 6.08
C PRO A 88 -14.62 -1.01 5.60
N ALA A 89 -14.43 -0.05 6.51
CA ALA A 89 -13.83 1.24 6.20
C ALA A 89 -12.37 1.10 5.73
N PHE A 90 -11.60 0.18 6.30
CA PHE A 90 -10.25 -0.14 5.82
C PHE A 90 -10.26 -0.70 4.39
N PHE A 91 -11.15 -1.65 4.08
CA PHE A 91 -11.20 -2.25 2.75
C PHE A 91 -11.63 -1.25 1.68
N ILE A 92 -12.62 -0.40 1.97
CA ILE A 92 -13.11 0.59 1.02
C ILE A 92 -12.09 1.73 0.86
N GLY A 93 -11.63 2.30 1.98
CA GLY A 93 -10.73 3.45 1.99
C GLY A 93 -9.32 3.09 1.54
N SER A 94 -8.69 2.11 2.20
CA SER A 94 -7.30 1.76 1.94
C SER A 94 -7.14 0.90 0.70
N CYS A 95 -7.82 -0.24 0.59
CA CYS A 95 -7.66 -1.13 -0.57
C CYS A 95 -8.31 -0.55 -1.82
N GLY A 96 -9.54 -0.03 -1.72
CA GLY A 96 -10.23 0.62 -2.84
C GLY A 96 -9.53 1.90 -3.28
N GLY A 97 -9.10 2.75 -2.35
CA GLY A 97 -8.34 3.95 -2.65
C GLY A 97 -6.96 3.65 -3.25
N ALA A 98 -6.24 2.65 -2.74
CA ALA A 98 -4.99 2.19 -3.36
C ALA A 98 -5.22 1.71 -4.81
N ALA A 99 -6.27 0.92 -5.04
CA ALA A 99 -6.61 0.44 -6.38
C ALA A 99 -6.85 1.59 -7.37
N ILE A 100 -7.63 2.59 -6.97
CA ILE A 100 -7.93 3.75 -7.82
C ILE A 100 -6.67 4.57 -8.07
N THR A 101 -5.92 4.92 -7.03
CA THR A 101 -4.73 5.78 -7.15
C THR A 101 -3.64 5.11 -7.99
N LEU A 102 -3.38 3.82 -7.79
CA LEU A 102 -2.42 3.05 -8.58
C LEU A 102 -2.88 2.87 -10.03
N ALA A 103 -4.16 2.57 -10.28
CA ALA A 103 -4.68 2.45 -11.64
C ALA A 103 -4.59 3.78 -12.41
N LEU A 104 -4.90 4.90 -11.74
CA LEU A 104 -4.75 6.23 -12.32
C LEU A 104 -3.29 6.56 -12.62
N MET A 105 -2.38 6.23 -11.69
CA MET A 105 -0.94 6.41 -11.88
C MET A 105 -0.44 5.62 -13.09
N ILE A 106 -0.73 4.31 -13.17
CA ILE A 106 -0.29 3.43 -14.28
C ILE A 106 -0.86 3.90 -15.63
N LYS A 107 -2.12 4.36 -15.64
CA LYS A 107 -2.76 4.86 -16.86
C LYS A 107 -2.14 6.18 -17.33
N LYS A 108 -1.97 7.14 -16.42
CA LYS A 108 -1.53 8.51 -16.74
C LYS A 108 -0.01 8.67 -16.84
N VAL A 109 0.78 7.79 -16.23
CA VAL A 109 2.25 7.90 -16.28
C VAL A 109 2.73 7.77 -17.73
N ASN A 110 3.53 8.75 -18.14
CA ASN A 110 4.22 8.76 -19.42
C ASN A 110 5.69 8.41 -19.21
N LEU A 111 6.00 7.12 -19.36
CA LEU A 111 7.32 6.53 -19.12
C LEU A 111 8.43 7.10 -20.03
N LYS A 112 8.07 7.77 -21.14
CA LYS A 112 9.03 8.39 -22.07
C LYS A 112 9.51 9.77 -21.59
N SER A 113 8.84 10.35 -20.60
CA SER A 113 9.07 11.70 -20.11
C SER A 113 9.60 11.67 -18.67
N VAL A 114 10.90 11.93 -18.53
CA VAL A 114 11.61 11.99 -17.23
C VAL A 114 10.87 12.88 -16.22
N LYS A 115 10.43 14.07 -16.64
CA LYS A 115 9.69 15.01 -15.78
C LYS A 115 8.35 14.44 -15.30
N ASN A 116 7.64 13.69 -16.14
CA ASN A 116 6.39 13.03 -15.73
C ASN A 116 6.63 11.86 -14.81
N CYS A 117 7.67 11.05 -15.06
CA CYS A 117 8.07 9.96 -14.16
C CYS A 117 8.42 10.50 -12.76
N TRP A 118 9.23 11.56 -12.69
CA TRP A 118 9.56 12.22 -11.43
C TRP A 118 8.32 12.74 -10.69
N TRP A 119 7.40 13.39 -11.41
CA TRP A 119 6.17 13.90 -10.83
C TRP A 119 5.32 12.76 -10.24
N TRP A 120 5.14 11.66 -10.98
CA TRP A 120 4.38 10.50 -10.49
C TRP A 120 5.10 9.71 -9.40
N PHE A 121 6.43 9.69 -9.40
CA PHE A 121 7.23 9.10 -8.33
C PHE A 121 6.99 9.83 -7.01
N VAL A 122 7.14 11.16 -6.99
CA VAL A 122 6.96 11.95 -5.76
C VAL A 122 5.48 12.04 -5.37
N ASN A 123 4.63 12.51 -6.28
CA ASN A 123 3.22 12.78 -5.96
C ASN A 123 2.40 11.49 -5.90
N GLY A 124 2.66 10.51 -6.76
CA GLY A 124 1.97 9.22 -6.70
C GLY A 124 2.25 8.47 -5.40
N CYS A 125 3.51 8.52 -4.92
CA CYS A 125 3.86 7.97 -3.61
C CYS A 125 3.06 8.64 -2.47
N TRP A 126 3.04 9.98 -2.44
CA TRP A 126 2.26 10.73 -1.44
C TRP A 126 0.75 10.48 -1.54
N ILE A 127 0.19 10.41 -2.74
CA ILE A 127 -1.25 10.19 -2.96
C ILE A 127 -1.65 8.78 -2.53
N THR A 128 -0.94 7.75 -3.00
CA THR A 128 -1.28 6.35 -2.66
C THR A 128 -1.02 6.07 -1.19
N GLY A 129 0.13 6.49 -0.65
CA GLY A 129 0.46 6.32 0.77
C GLY A 129 -0.47 7.10 1.69
N GLY A 130 -0.80 8.34 1.33
CA GLY A 130 -1.77 9.16 2.05
C GLY A 130 -3.16 8.54 2.06
N THR A 131 -3.60 7.99 0.92
CA THR A 131 -4.91 7.33 0.80
C THR A 131 -5.00 6.07 1.67
N ILE A 132 -3.97 5.21 1.64
CA ILE A 132 -3.90 4.00 2.48
C ILE A 132 -3.88 4.39 3.97
N SER A 133 -3.09 5.39 4.34
CA SER A 133 -2.96 5.84 5.72
C SER A 133 -4.26 6.45 6.24
N LEU A 134 -4.95 7.26 5.43
CA LEU A 134 -6.24 7.85 5.78
C LEU A 134 -7.33 6.79 5.92
N GLY A 135 -7.38 5.80 5.02
CA GLY A 135 -8.34 4.69 5.14
C GLY A 135 -8.13 3.87 6.42
N LEU A 136 -6.86 3.61 6.77
CA LEU A 136 -6.52 2.89 8.00
C LEU A 136 -6.83 3.72 9.25
N ALA A 137 -6.52 5.03 9.24
CA ALA A 137 -6.86 5.93 10.34
C ALA A 137 -8.38 6.06 10.52
N ALA A 138 -9.15 6.18 9.43
CA ALA A 138 -10.59 6.25 9.48
C ALA A 138 -11.20 4.98 10.09
N ASP A 139 -10.76 3.79 9.66
CA ASP A 139 -11.18 2.52 10.25
C ASP A 139 -10.87 2.46 11.75
N TYR A 140 -9.67 2.89 12.14
CA TYR A 140 -9.26 2.95 13.54
C TYR A 140 -10.16 3.87 14.38
N PHE A 141 -10.46 5.08 13.90
CA PHE A 141 -11.32 6.02 14.62
C PHE A 141 -12.77 5.55 14.73
N ILE A 142 -13.31 4.91 13.69
CA ILE A 142 -14.67 4.34 13.70
C ILE A 142 -14.76 3.28 14.80
N ARG A 143 -13.81 2.35 14.84
CA ARG A 143 -13.81 1.25 15.82
C ARG A 143 -13.58 1.75 17.23
N LEU A 144 -12.70 2.73 17.41
CA LEU A 144 -12.51 3.38 18.71
C LEU A 144 -13.81 4.01 19.22
N SER A 145 -14.59 4.65 18.33
CA SER A 145 -15.88 5.26 18.68
C SER A 145 -16.95 4.21 19.03
N GLU A 146 -16.97 3.08 18.31
CA GLU A 146 -17.86 1.95 18.60
C GLU A 146 -17.54 1.31 19.96
N ASP A 147 -16.25 1.09 20.26
CA ASP A 147 -15.80 0.55 21.54
C ASP A 147 -16.18 1.48 22.72
N HIS A 148 -16.00 2.79 22.57
CA HIS A 148 -16.43 3.76 23.58
C HIS A 148 -17.94 3.74 23.82
N THR A 149 -18.73 3.60 22.75
CA THR A 149 -20.20 3.55 22.82
C THR A 149 -20.68 2.26 23.51
N HIS A 150 -20.04 1.13 23.21
CA HIS A 150 -20.34 -0.16 23.82
C HIS A 150 -19.89 -0.26 25.29
N GLY A 151 -18.78 0.38 25.65
CA GLY A 151 -18.33 0.47 27.05
C GLY A 151 -19.32 1.27 27.92
N GLN A 152 -19.76 2.43 27.44
CA GLN A 152 -20.74 3.28 28.14
C GLN A 152 -22.11 2.58 28.36
N ASN A 153 -22.56 1.75 27.41
CA ASN A 153 -23.82 1.02 27.53
C ASN A 153 -23.74 -0.18 28.51
N LYS A 154 -22.55 -0.75 28.71
CA LYS A 154 -22.33 -1.85 29.68
C LYS A 154 -22.31 -1.35 31.13
N ASP A 155 -21.83 -0.14 31.36
CA ASP A 155 -21.79 0.49 32.69
C ASP A 155 -23.16 1.06 33.13
N LEU A 156 -24.13 1.16 32.20
CA LEU A 156 -25.53 1.53 32.44
C LEU A 156 -26.50 0.33 32.41
N GLY A 157 -26.05 -0.86 32.81
CA GLY A 157 -26.93 -2.02 33.02
C GLY A 157 -28.02 -1.73 34.08
N PRO A 158 -29.26 -2.24 33.91
CA PRO A 158 -30.40 -1.81 34.72
C PRO A 158 -30.22 -2.20 36.19
N LEU A 159 -30.41 -1.22 37.09
CA LEU A 159 -30.57 -1.41 38.54
C LEU A 159 -31.80 -2.27 38.84
#